data_AF-A0A3C0B3W2-F1
#
_entry.id   AF-A0A3C0B3W2-F1
#
_cell.length_a   1.000
_cell.length_b   1.000
_cell.length_c   1.000
_cell.angle_alpha   90.00
_cell.angle_beta   90.00
_cell.angle_gamma   90.00
#
_symmetry.space_group_name_H-M   'P 1'
#
loop_
_entity.id
_entity.type
_entity.pdbx_description
1 polymer ?
#
loop_
_entity_poly.entity_id
_entity_poly.type
_entity_poly.pdbx_seq_one_letter_code
_entity_poly.pdbx_strand_id
1 'polypeptide(L)'
;MASMFSTTGSNMINIMARLTDVAERDRSVWDIADDLRTQVAQIPEVVNASVTTGGGGGGMGGNQVDVEIYGYDFNTTNTIAEEIKLKLESLKTATDVKVSRKNDKPELQVVLDREKLTLHGLNSATVSTMIRNRINGMTASQFKEEGEEYEIRVRLAEEFRKSISDLESLTILTPMGQTIKLKEIATVEEFWGPPAIQHKRKERVVTVSAKPNNTSLGTLAEDINKIVKETQIPQEVLIQVGGAYQDQQESFMDLGLLMLMSLLLVFIVMASQFESFTMPFIIMFSIPFAFTGVIFALLITGTTLSIVAALGAVLLIGIVVKNGIVLVDYTNLMRDRGMRLYEAIEVSGKSRLRPVLMTAMTTILGMLPLALSTGDGSEIWSPMGITVIGGLVFSTIVTMIIVPVMYGVLARSGERDKVMKLRKKFQNID
;
A
#
# COMPACT_ATOMS: atom_id res chain seq x y z
N MET A 1 -3.62 12.52 -19.82
CA MET A 1 -3.86 11.78 -18.56
C MET A 1 -3.02 12.29 -17.38
N ALA A 2 -1.74 12.64 -17.56
CA ALA A 2 -0.88 13.08 -16.44
C ALA A 2 -1.22 14.48 -15.85
N SER A 3 -1.90 15.37 -16.59
CA SER A 3 -2.29 16.70 -16.09
C SER A 3 -3.46 16.69 -15.09
N MET A 4 -4.15 15.56 -14.91
CA MET A 4 -5.28 15.46 -13.97
C MET A 4 -4.86 15.31 -12.50
N PHE A 5 -3.59 15.00 -12.23
CA PHE A 5 -3.08 14.73 -10.88
C PHE A 5 -2.05 15.74 -10.38
N SER A 6 -1.75 16.78 -11.17
CA SER A 6 -0.83 17.83 -10.75
C SER A 6 -1.55 18.82 -9.83
N THR A 7 -1.04 19.00 -8.61
CA THR A 7 -1.52 20.07 -7.73
C THR A 7 -1.10 21.41 -8.35
N THR A 8 -2.06 22.24 -8.74
CA THR A 8 -1.81 23.53 -9.39
C THR A 8 -1.82 24.69 -8.38
N GLY A 9 -0.89 25.61 -8.52
CA GLY A 9 -0.84 26.85 -7.76
C GLY A 9 0.27 27.75 -8.28
N SER A 10 0.14 29.06 -8.07
CA SER A 10 1.09 30.07 -8.55
C SER A 10 2.51 29.91 -7.97
N ASN A 11 2.65 29.16 -6.88
CA ASN A 11 3.90 28.90 -6.18
C ASN A 11 4.35 27.43 -6.26
N MET A 12 3.80 26.64 -7.18
CA MET A 12 4.14 25.22 -7.34
C MET A 12 4.62 24.94 -8.75
N ILE A 13 5.78 24.29 -8.86
CA ILE A 13 6.36 23.84 -10.11
C ILE A 13 6.24 22.32 -10.14
N ASN A 14 5.50 21.78 -11.12
CA ASN A 14 5.39 20.34 -11.33
C ASN A 14 6.26 19.97 -12.53
N ILE A 15 7.31 19.18 -12.29
CA ILE A 15 8.20 18.68 -13.35
C ILE A 15 7.99 17.17 -13.44
N MET A 16 7.60 16.70 -14.62
CA MET A 16 7.56 15.27 -14.93
C MET A 16 8.69 14.96 -15.90
N ALA A 17 9.69 14.22 -15.42
CA ALA A 17 10.79 13.73 -16.24
C ALA A 17 10.56 12.25 -16.58
N ARG A 18 10.64 11.91 -17.87
CA ARG A 18 10.71 10.51 -18.31
C ARG A 18 12.19 10.14 -18.41
N LEU A 19 12.57 9.07 -17.72
CA LEU A 19 13.93 8.53 -17.76
C LEU A 19 14.09 7.63 -19.00
N THR A 20 15.34 7.44 -19.44
CA THR A 20 15.67 6.41 -20.44
C THR A 20 15.37 5.02 -19.89
N ASP A 21 15.23 4.04 -20.79
CA ASP A 21 14.92 2.66 -20.43
C ASP A 21 15.97 2.11 -19.44
N VAL A 22 15.53 1.23 -18.54
CA VAL A 22 16.39 0.60 -17.52
C VAL A 22 17.58 -0.11 -18.16
N ALA A 23 17.42 -0.68 -19.36
CA ALA A 23 18.50 -1.37 -20.07
C ALA A 23 19.64 -0.43 -20.54
N GLU A 24 19.35 0.88 -20.70
CA GLU A 24 20.31 1.88 -21.19
C GLU A 24 20.89 2.75 -20.07
N ARG A 25 20.63 2.39 -18.80
CA ARG A 25 20.93 3.23 -17.64
C ARG A 25 22.00 2.65 -16.73
N ASP A 26 23.03 3.46 -16.43
CA ASP A 26 24.12 3.08 -15.52
C ASP A 26 23.78 3.26 -14.04
N ARG A 27 22.79 4.10 -13.71
CA ARG A 27 22.39 4.46 -12.33
C ARG A 27 21.00 3.91 -12.04
N SER A 28 20.64 3.59 -10.79
CA SER A 28 19.28 3.16 -10.42
C SER A 28 18.32 4.34 -10.22
N VAL A 29 17.01 4.13 -10.44
CA VAL A 29 16.00 5.22 -10.38
C VAL A 29 16.07 5.95 -9.03
N TRP A 30 16.37 5.20 -7.97
CA TRP A 30 16.62 5.69 -6.62
C TRP A 30 17.84 6.61 -6.54
N ASP A 31 18.98 6.23 -7.14
CA ASP A 31 20.19 7.06 -7.16
C ASP A 31 20.00 8.39 -7.88
N ILE A 32 19.21 8.40 -8.95
CA ILE A 32 18.89 9.64 -9.68
C ILE A 32 17.95 10.51 -8.84
N ALA A 33 17.00 9.91 -8.14
CA ALA A 33 16.10 10.65 -7.26
C ALA A 33 16.85 11.27 -6.08
N ASP A 34 17.80 10.56 -5.47
CA ASP A 34 18.62 11.08 -4.37
C ASP A 34 19.53 12.24 -4.81
N ASP A 35 20.11 12.14 -6.00
CA ASP A 35 20.91 13.22 -6.59
C ASP A 35 20.05 14.44 -6.92
N LEU A 36 18.86 14.25 -7.50
CA LEU A 36 17.90 15.34 -7.71
C LEU A 36 17.46 15.97 -6.39
N ARG A 37 17.21 15.19 -5.33
CA ARG A 37 16.90 15.73 -4.01
C ARG A 37 18.02 16.62 -3.50
N THR A 38 19.27 16.17 -3.64
CA THR A 38 20.46 16.91 -3.20
C THR A 38 20.61 18.22 -3.98
N GLN A 39 20.44 18.19 -5.30
CA GLN A 39 20.54 19.38 -6.14
C GLN A 39 19.41 20.39 -5.87
N VAL A 40 18.17 19.92 -5.73
CA VAL A 40 17.03 20.80 -5.43
C VAL A 40 17.13 21.40 -4.03
N ALA A 41 17.66 20.66 -3.06
CA ALA A 41 17.89 21.17 -1.70
C ALA A 41 18.91 22.31 -1.63
N GLN A 42 19.78 22.47 -2.64
CA GLN A 42 20.73 23.58 -2.71
C GLN A 42 20.10 24.89 -3.21
N ILE A 43 18.87 24.85 -3.73
CA ILE A 43 18.18 26.03 -4.28
C ILE A 43 17.42 26.71 -3.12
N PRO A 44 17.86 27.88 -2.64
CA PRO A 44 17.26 28.52 -1.46
C PRO A 44 15.81 29.01 -1.68
N GLU A 45 15.40 29.19 -2.93
CA GLU A 45 14.04 29.59 -3.31
C GLU A 45 13.03 28.43 -3.17
N VAL A 46 13.50 27.18 -3.10
CA VAL A 46 12.65 25.99 -3.00
C VAL A 46 12.42 25.65 -1.54
N VAL A 47 11.25 26.05 -1.02
CA VAL A 47 10.86 25.80 0.38
C VAL A 47 10.55 24.33 0.63
N ASN A 48 9.89 23.66 -0.32
CA ASN A 48 9.51 22.26 -0.22
C ASN A 48 9.78 21.55 -1.55
N ALA A 49 10.58 20.48 -1.51
CA ALA A 49 10.88 19.66 -2.66
C ALA A 49 10.39 18.22 -2.45
N SER A 50 9.91 17.61 -3.53
CA SER A 50 9.38 16.25 -3.52
C SER A 50 9.81 15.54 -4.77
N VAL A 51 10.72 14.57 -4.65
CA VAL A 51 11.06 13.67 -5.75
C VAL A 51 10.36 12.34 -5.52
N THR A 52 9.52 11.94 -6.47
CA THR A 52 8.83 10.64 -6.43
C THR A 52 9.25 9.82 -7.64
N THR A 53 9.70 8.60 -7.37
CA THR A 53 10.06 7.59 -8.36
C THR A 53 8.86 6.67 -8.60
N GLY A 54 8.57 6.33 -9.85
CA GLY A 54 7.44 5.47 -10.22
C GLY A 54 6.22 6.22 -10.77
N GLY A 55 5.44 5.51 -11.59
CA GLY A 55 4.25 6.07 -12.24
C GLY A 55 3.19 6.46 -11.22
N GLY A 56 2.91 7.77 -11.13
CA GLY A 56 1.87 8.37 -10.29
C GLY A 56 0.43 8.02 -10.68
N GLY A 57 0.15 6.75 -10.98
CA GLY A 57 -1.21 6.22 -11.01
C GLY A 57 -1.58 5.80 -9.59
N GLY A 58 -2.44 6.57 -8.94
CA GLY A 58 -2.89 6.38 -7.54
C GLY A 58 -3.72 5.12 -7.30
N GLY A 59 -3.22 3.94 -7.65
CA GLY A 59 -3.91 2.66 -7.50
C GLY A 59 -3.13 1.58 -6.74
N MET A 60 -1.83 1.74 -6.49
CA MET A 60 -1.06 0.85 -5.62
C MET A 60 -0.20 1.68 -4.67
N GLY A 61 -0.34 1.39 -3.38
CA GLY A 61 0.08 2.22 -2.25
C GLY A 61 1.45 2.88 -2.41
N GLY A 62 1.53 4.17 -2.10
CA GLY A 62 2.80 4.86 -2.01
C GLY A 62 3.71 4.19 -0.97
N ASN A 63 5.00 4.03 -1.26
CA ASN A 63 5.95 3.45 -0.30
C ASN A 63 6.29 4.45 0.83
N GLN A 64 5.31 4.77 1.67
CA GLN A 64 5.43 5.73 2.77
C GLN A 64 4.62 5.28 3.99
N VAL A 65 5.12 5.65 5.17
CA VAL A 65 4.42 5.54 6.44
C VAL A 65 3.83 6.89 6.77
N ASP A 66 2.54 6.92 7.08
CA ASP A 66 1.81 8.13 7.37
C ASP A 66 1.50 8.19 8.87
N VAL A 67 1.75 9.32 9.51
CA VAL A 67 1.26 9.62 10.86
C VAL A 67 0.04 10.52 10.73
N GLU A 68 -1.12 9.98 11.03
CA GLU A 68 -2.41 10.65 10.93
C GLU A 68 -2.77 11.26 12.29
N ILE A 69 -2.88 12.58 12.32
CA ILE A 69 -3.17 13.38 13.51
C ILE A 69 -4.59 13.94 13.35
N TYR A 70 -5.50 13.44 14.17
CA TYR A 70 -6.91 13.84 14.20
C TYR A 70 -7.16 14.82 15.35
N GLY A 71 -7.85 15.92 15.05
CA GLY A 71 -8.19 16.94 16.05
C GLY A 71 -9.02 18.08 15.46
N TYR A 72 -9.74 18.80 16.33
CA TYR A 72 -10.59 19.92 15.90
C TYR A 72 -9.85 21.25 15.79
N ASP A 73 -8.89 21.49 16.70
CA ASP A 73 -8.11 22.72 16.74
C ASP A 73 -6.91 22.66 15.79
N PHE A 74 -6.78 23.71 14.97
CA PHE A 74 -5.73 23.81 13.97
C PHE A 74 -4.37 24.05 14.59
N ASN A 75 -4.29 24.83 15.67
CA ASN A 75 -3.01 25.21 16.28
C ASN A 75 -2.34 24.04 16.97
N THR A 76 -3.08 23.30 17.79
CA THR A 76 -2.60 22.07 18.44
C THR A 76 -2.18 21.02 17.43
N THR A 77 -3.01 20.72 16.43
CA THR A 77 -2.68 19.73 15.40
C THR A 77 -1.48 20.13 14.55
N ASN A 78 -1.28 21.43 14.29
CA ASN A 78 -0.11 21.91 13.54
C ASN A 78 1.18 21.80 14.36
N THR A 79 1.14 22.20 15.64
CA THR A 79 2.30 22.12 16.54
C THR A 79 2.78 20.68 16.69
N ILE A 80 1.85 19.74 16.88
CA ILE A 80 2.18 18.31 16.98
C ILE A 80 2.72 17.77 15.66
N ALA A 81 2.13 18.17 14.52
CA ALA A 81 2.61 17.76 13.20
C ALA A 81 4.04 18.25 12.93
N GLU A 82 4.36 19.48 13.31
CA GLU A 82 5.72 20.04 13.19
C GLU A 82 6.71 19.38 14.15
N GLU A 83 6.32 19.11 15.40
CA GLU A 83 7.16 18.38 16.35
C GLU A 83 7.49 16.97 15.83
N ILE A 84 6.48 16.24 15.34
CA ILE A 84 6.66 14.92 14.76
C ILE A 84 7.54 15.02 13.51
N LYS A 85 7.29 15.99 12.62
CA LYS A 85 8.12 16.21 11.42
C LYS A 85 9.60 16.36 11.80
N LEU A 86 9.94 17.21 12.77
CA LEU A 86 11.32 17.43 13.20
C LEU A 86 11.97 16.16 13.78
N LYS A 87 11.21 15.38 14.57
CA LYS A 87 11.70 14.10 15.09
C LYS A 87 11.93 13.09 13.97
N LEU A 88 11.04 13.04 12.96
CA LEU A 88 11.20 12.16 11.81
C LEU A 88 12.36 12.57 10.90
N GLU A 89 12.61 13.86 10.71
CA GLU A 89 13.78 14.35 9.94
C GLU A 89 15.11 13.99 10.61
N SER A 90 15.13 13.78 11.93
CA SER A 90 16.32 13.32 12.67
C SER A 90 16.61 11.82 12.50
N LEU A 91 15.66 11.03 12.00
CA LEU A 91 15.83 9.60 11.79
C LEU A 91 16.62 9.32 10.52
N LYS A 92 17.69 8.52 10.64
CA LYS A 92 18.44 8.03 9.48
C LYS A 92 17.61 7.12 8.55
N THR A 93 16.56 6.51 9.09
CA THR A 93 15.67 5.56 8.41
C THR A 93 14.55 6.24 7.62
N ALA A 94 14.38 7.56 7.75
CA ALA A 94 13.33 8.33 7.08
C ALA A 94 13.91 9.30 6.04
N THR A 95 13.24 9.43 4.90
CA THR A 95 13.48 10.45 3.87
C THR A 95 12.15 11.04 3.40
N ASP A 96 12.21 12.19 2.70
CA ASP A 96 11.04 12.88 2.14
C ASP A 96 9.92 13.17 3.17
N VAL A 97 10.27 13.58 4.40
CA VAL A 97 9.28 13.87 5.45
C VAL A 97 8.45 15.09 5.07
N LYS A 98 7.12 14.95 5.04
CA LYS A 98 6.20 16.03 4.64
C LYS A 98 5.00 16.11 5.56
N VAL A 99 4.52 17.33 5.75
CA VAL A 99 3.24 17.60 6.42
C VAL A 99 2.22 17.95 5.33
N SER A 100 1.04 17.34 5.40
CA SER A 100 -0.02 17.53 4.40
C SER A 100 -0.67 18.90 4.47
N ARG A 101 -0.70 19.49 5.67
CA ARG A 101 -1.17 20.87 5.89
C ARG A 101 -0.14 21.85 5.34
N LYS A 102 -0.59 22.73 4.46
CA LYS A 102 0.22 23.84 3.94
C LYS A 102 0.13 25.02 4.89
N ASN A 103 1.14 25.88 4.84
CA ASN A 103 1.14 27.15 5.58
C ASN A 103 -0.11 27.96 5.26
N ASP A 104 -0.58 28.67 6.28
CA ASP A 104 -1.72 29.57 6.15
C ASP A 104 -1.46 30.60 5.07
N LYS A 105 -2.52 30.91 4.32
CA LYS A 105 -2.50 31.95 3.31
C LYS A 105 -3.27 33.15 3.83
N PRO A 106 -2.79 34.37 3.53
CA PRO A 106 -3.58 35.55 3.80
C PRO A 106 -4.80 35.53 2.89
N GLU A 107 -5.97 35.70 3.50
CA GLU A 107 -7.24 35.89 2.83
C GLU A 107 -7.93 37.14 3.35
N LEU A 108 -8.66 37.83 2.48
CA LEU A 108 -9.48 38.96 2.86
C LEU A 108 -10.89 38.44 3.14
N GLN A 109 -11.27 38.46 4.41
CA GLN A 109 -12.61 38.07 4.84
C GLN A 109 -13.51 39.30 4.91
N VAL A 110 -14.60 39.27 4.15
CA VAL A 110 -15.65 40.30 4.22
C VAL A 110 -16.68 39.85 5.25
N VAL A 111 -16.62 40.40 6.45
CA VAL A 111 -17.53 40.11 7.56
C VAL A 111 -18.75 41.02 7.44
N LEU A 112 -19.88 40.44 7.02
CA LEU A 112 -21.11 41.16 6.79
C LEU A 112 -21.86 41.42 8.11
N ASP A 113 -22.26 42.66 8.34
CA ASP A 113 -23.09 43.07 9.49
C ASP A 113 -24.57 42.79 9.19
N ARG A 114 -25.12 41.76 9.84
CA ARG A 114 -26.50 41.32 9.60
C ARG A 114 -27.55 42.38 9.93
N GLU A 115 -27.32 43.19 10.95
CA GLU A 115 -28.28 44.22 11.36
C GLU A 115 -28.34 45.32 10.30
N LYS A 116 -27.18 45.80 9.85
CA LYS A 116 -27.09 46.83 8.81
C LYS A 116 -27.60 46.34 7.45
N LEU A 117 -27.29 45.09 7.08
CA LEU A 117 -27.86 44.48 5.88
C LEU A 117 -29.40 44.50 5.90
N THR A 118 -29.99 44.15 7.04
CA THR A 118 -31.46 44.07 7.19
C THR A 118 -32.11 45.45 7.06
N LEU A 119 -31.48 46.50 7.61
CA LEU A 119 -31.95 47.89 7.46
C LEU A 119 -32.00 48.35 5.99
N HIS A 120 -31.12 47.81 5.14
CA HIS A 120 -31.07 48.10 3.70
C HIS A 120 -31.82 47.09 2.83
N GLY A 121 -32.57 46.16 3.43
CA GLY A 121 -33.31 45.12 2.72
C GLY A 121 -32.42 44.13 1.98
N LEU A 122 -31.15 44.00 2.39
CA LEU A 122 -30.16 43.13 1.77
C LEU A 122 -30.04 41.81 2.55
N ASN A 123 -29.72 40.74 1.83
CA ASN A 123 -29.32 39.47 2.44
C ASN A 123 -27.84 39.19 2.12
N SER A 124 -27.22 38.32 2.93
CA SER A 124 -25.80 37.99 2.79
C SER A 124 -25.44 37.35 1.46
N ALA A 125 -26.33 36.53 0.89
CA ALA A 125 -26.10 35.84 -0.38
C ALA A 125 -26.06 36.81 -1.58
N THR A 126 -26.96 37.80 -1.61
CA THR A 126 -27.03 38.85 -2.62
C THR A 126 -25.77 39.71 -2.58
N VAL A 127 -25.37 40.17 -1.39
CA VAL A 127 -24.15 40.98 -1.24
C VAL A 127 -22.91 40.18 -1.62
N SER A 128 -22.80 38.93 -1.18
CA SER A 128 -21.69 38.04 -1.54
C SER A 128 -21.58 37.81 -3.04
N THR A 129 -22.72 37.66 -3.73
CA THR A 129 -22.76 37.49 -5.19
C THR A 129 -22.35 38.78 -5.91
N MET A 130 -22.83 39.94 -5.45
CA MET A 130 -22.43 41.24 -6.00
C MET A 130 -20.92 41.49 -5.87
N ILE A 131 -20.33 41.18 -4.70
CA ILE A 131 -18.88 41.28 -4.49
C ILE A 131 -18.15 40.30 -5.41
N ARG A 132 -18.57 39.03 -5.45
CA ARG A 132 -17.95 38.00 -6.31
C ARG A 132 -17.96 38.39 -7.78
N ASN A 133 -19.08 38.89 -8.29
CA ASN A 133 -19.22 39.31 -9.69
C ASN A 133 -18.33 40.50 -10.03
N ARG A 134 -18.13 41.43 -9.07
CA ARG A 134 -17.26 42.59 -9.25
C ARG A 134 -15.77 42.23 -9.22
N ILE A 135 -15.38 41.32 -8.32
CA ILE A 135 -13.97 40.95 -8.10
C ILE A 135 -13.51 39.81 -9.02
N ASN A 136 -14.18 38.66 -8.99
CA ASN A 136 -13.81 37.47 -9.76
C ASN A 136 -14.33 37.52 -11.20
N GLY A 137 -15.40 38.29 -11.41
CA GLY A 137 -16.11 38.39 -12.66
C GLY A 137 -17.30 37.45 -12.75
N MET A 138 -18.30 37.89 -13.51
CA MET A 138 -19.47 37.11 -13.89
C MET A 138 -19.34 36.71 -15.35
N THR A 139 -19.52 35.43 -15.66
CA THR A 139 -19.65 34.98 -17.05
C THR A 139 -21.00 35.45 -17.57
N ALA A 140 -21.00 36.48 -18.42
CA ALA A 140 -22.21 37.11 -18.94
C ALA A 140 -22.77 36.36 -20.16
N SER A 141 -21.89 35.76 -20.96
CA SER A 141 -22.25 34.94 -22.12
C SER A 141 -21.07 34.03 -22.49
N GLN A 142 -21.32 33.10 -23.42
CA GLN A 142 -20.29 32.31 -24.08
C GLN A 142 -20.33 32.63 -25.57
N PHE A 143 -19.18 32.90 -26.14
CA PHE A 143 -18.99 33.12 -27.57
C PHE A 143 -18.46 31.83 -28.19
N LYS A 144 -19.11 31.31 -29.23
CA LYS A 144 -18.68 30.08 -29.91
C LYS A 144 -18.15 30.43 -31.29
N GLU A 145 -16.93 29.98 -31.58
CA GLU A 145 -16.28 30.17 -32.87
C GLU A 145 -15.46 28.92 -33.21
N GLU A 146 -15.61 28.40 -34.43
CA GLU A 146 -14.87 27.22 -34.93
C GLU A 146 -14.94 25.96 -34.04
N GLY A 147 -16.00 25.83 -33.25
CA GLY A 147 -16.19 24.69 -32.33
C GLY A 147 -15.55 24.88 -30.95
N GLU A 148 -14.84 25.99 -30.73
CA GLU A 148 -14.31 26.40 -29.43
C GLU A 148 -15.29 27.36 -28.72
N GLU A 149 -15.41 27.22 -27.39
CA GLU A 149 -16.26 28.07 -26.55
C GLU A 149 -15.42 29.02 -25.69
N TYR A 150 -15.68 30.31 -25.81
CA TYR A 150 -14.99 31.38 -25.08
C TYR A 150 -15.92 32.04 -24.07
N GLU A 151 -15.53 32.10 -22.80
CA GLU A 151 -16.31 32.80 -21.76
C GLU A 151 -16.16 34.33 -21.87
N ILE A 152 -17.26 35.05 -22.03
CA ILE A 152 -17.31 36.51 -21.90
C ILE A 152 -17.49 36.86 -20.43
N ARG A 153 -16.43 37.32 -19.78
CA ARG A 153 -16.42 37.65 -18.34
C ARG A 153 -16.49 39.16 -18.09
N VAL A 154 -17.51 39.60 -17.35
CA VAL A 154 -17.69 40.99 -16.92
C VAL A 154 -17.20 41.13 -15.48
N ARG A 155 -16.26 42.05 -15.24
CA ARG A 155 -15.70 42.34 -13.91
C ARG A 155 -15.28 43.81 -13.83
N LEU A 156 -15.05 44.32 -12.63
CA LEU A 156 -14.51 45.67 -12.47
C LEU A 156 -13.09 45.78 -13.03
N ALA A 157 -12.72 46.97 -13.50
CA ALA A 157 -11.36 47.28 -13.90
C ALA A 157 -10.41 47.03 -12.73
N GLU A 158 -9.17 46.62 -13.04
CA GLU A 158 -8.20 46.19 -12.03
C GLU A 158 -7.90 47.27 -10.99
N GLU A 159 -7.91 48.53 -11.40
CA GLU A 159 -7.71 49.70 -10.53
C GLU A 159 -8.72 49.80 -9.36
N PHE A 160 -9.93 49.26 -9.51
CA PHE A 160 -10.97 49.28 -8.48
C PHE A 160 -11.01 48.02 -7.61
N ARG A 161 -9.98 47.18 -7.68
CA ARG A 161 -9.90 45.90 -6.93
C ARG A 161 -8.49 45.52 -6.51
N LYS A 162 -7.57 46.49 -6.43
CA LYS A 162 -6.17 46.27 -6.05
C LYS A 162 -5.95 46.33 -4.55
N SER A 163 -6.68 47.19 -3.85
CA SER A 163 -6.48 47.44 -2.42
C SER A 163 -7.71 47.12 -1.59
N ILE A 164 -7.49 46.97 -0.27
CA ILE A 164 -8.56 46.82 0.73
C ILE A 164 -9.49 48.05 0.70
N SER A 165 -8.93 49.25 0.53
CA SER A 165 -9.72 50.47 0.42
C SER A 165 -10.63 50.48 -0.81
N ASP A 166 -10.20 49.86 -1.91
CA ASP A 166 -11.05 49.72 -3.10
C ASP A 166 -12.23 48.79 -2.83
N LEU A 167 -11.97 47.65 -2.15
CA LEU A 167 -13.00 46.72 -1.69
C LEU A 167 -14.03 47.40 -0.78
N GLU A 168 -13.56 48.19 0.19
CA GLU A 168 -14.42 48.95 1.11
C GLU A 168 -15.26 50.02 0.39
N SER A 169 -14.72 50.59 -0.69
CA SER A 169 -15.39 51.61 -1.50
C SER A 169 -16.42 51.04 -2.47
N LEU A 170 -16.50 49.71 -2.62
CA LEU A 170 -17.39 49.06 -3.58
C LEU A 170 -18.85 49.44 -3.34
N THR A 171 -19.49 49.89 -4.41
CA THR A 171 -20.90 50.25 -4.38
C THR A 171 -21.81 49.03 -4.53
N ILE A 172 -22.71 48.83 -3.58
CA ILE A 172 -23.75 47.80 -3.56
C ILE A 172 -25.09 48.47 -3.83
N LEU A 173 -25.87 47.92 -4.77
CA LEU A 173 -27.21 48.43 -5.09
C LEU A 173 -28.24 47.73 -4.20
N THR A 174 -29.04 48.51 -3.48
CA THR A 174 -30.13 47.97 -2.66
C THR A 174 -31.36 47.66 -3.53
N PRO A 175 -32.26 46.77 -3.10
CA PRO A 175 -33.52 46.53 -3.80
C PRO A 175 -34.39 47.79 -3.92
N MET A 176 -34.18 48.78 -3.05
CA MET A 176 -34.86 50.08 -3.06
C MET A 176 -34.22 51.09 -4.04
N GLY A 177 -33.22 50.67 -4.82
CA GLY A 177 -32.54 51.51 -5.81
C GLY A 177 -31.48 52.46 -5.22
N GLN A 178 -31.19 52.38 -3.92
CA GLN A 178 -30.15 53.17 -3.28
C GLN A 178 -28.78 52.51 -3.48
N THR A 179 -27.73 53.33 -3.48
CA THR A 179 -26.35 52.84 -3.56
C THR A 179 -25.66 53.06 -2.22
N ILE A 180 -25.10 52.00 -1.66
CA ILE A 180 -24.39 52.02 -0.39
C ILE A 180 -22.99 51.47 -0.59
N LYS A 181 -22.02 51.91 0.22
CA LYS A 181 -20.65 51.39 0.15
C LYS A 181 -20.51 50.11 0.97
N LEU A 182 -19.62 49.21 0.57
CA LEU A 182 -19.40 47.96 1.29
C LEU A 182 -19.01 48.20 2.75
N LYS A 183 -18.17 49.21 3.02
CA LYS A 183 -17.78 49.60 4.40
C LYS A 183 -18.92 49.96 5.33
N GLU A 184 -20.09 50.31 4.80
CA GLU A 184 -21.26 50.67 5.60
C GLU A 184 -21.99 49.43 6.13
N ILE A 185 -21.84 48.29 5.45
CA ILE A 185 -22.56 47.03 5.74
C ILE A 185 -21.62 45.85 6.04
N ALA A 186 -20.31 46.03 5.95
CA ALA A 186 -19.32 44.99 6.16
C ALA A 186 -17.98 45.55 6.64
N THR A 187 -17.23 44.75 7.40
CA THR A 187 -15.81 44.97 7.69
C THR A 187 -14.96 44.04 6.83
N VAL A 188 -13.84 44.53 6.33
CA VAL A 188 -12.88 43.72 5.58
C VAL A 188 -11.68 43.48 6.48
N GLU A 189 -11.44 42.22 6.84
CA GLU A 189 -10.38 41.82 7.75
C GLU A 189 -9.39 40.89 7.04
N GLU A 190 -8.11 41.06 7.32
CA GLU A 190 -7.08 40.12 6.87
C GLU A 190 -7.05 38.94 7.84
N PHE A 191 -7.33 37.75 7.30
CA PHE A 191 -7.36 36.52 8.06
C PHE A 191 -6.32 35.54 7.50
N TRP A 192 -5.69 34.77 8.38
CA TRP A 192 -4.74 33.73 7.99
C TRP A 192 -5.43 32.39 8.15
N GLY A 193 -5.73 31.77 7.01
CA GLY A 193 -6.49 30.52 6.96
C GLY A 193 -5.72 29.40 6.25
N PRO A 194 -5.96 28.14 6.65
CA PRO A 194 -5.36 27.00 5.96
C PRO A 194 -5.95 26.89 4.55
N PRO A 195 -5.13 26.76 3.49
CA PRO A 195 -5.62 26.74 2.11
C PRO A 195 -6.40 25.47 1.75
N ALA A 196 -6.28 24.41 2.55
CA ALA A 196 -7.02 23.17 2.39
C ALA A 196 -7.19 22.48 3.73
N ILE A 197 -8.38 21.92 3.95
CA ILE A 197 -8.69 21.09 5.13
C ILE A 197 -8.92 19.66 4.66
N GLN A 198 -8.02 18.77 5.02
CA GLN A 198 -8.13 17.35 4.70
C GLN A 198 -9.01 16.64 5.74
N HIS A 199 -9.83 15.72 5.25
CA HIS A 199 -10.70 14.91 6.08
C HIS A 199 -10.51 13.43 5.74
N LYS A 200 -10.46 12.59 6.76
CA LYS A 200 -10.52 11.13 6.63
C LYS A 200 -11.59 10.62 7.58
N ARG A 201 -12.51 9.79 7.07
CA ARG A 201 -13.67 9.26 7.83
C ARG A 201 -14.52 10.36 8.52
N LYS A 202 -14.68 11.52 7.86
CA LYS A 202 -15.40 12.72 8.35
C LYS A 202 -14.73 13.47 9.49
N GLU A 203 -13.53 13.07 9.90
CA GLU A 203 -12.73 13.81 10.87
C GLU A 203 -11.62 14.59 10.17
N ARG A 204 -11.27 15.76 10.71
CA ARG A 204 -10.14 16.56 10.21
C ARG A 204 -8.85 15.82 10.51
N VAL A 205 -7.97 15.74 9.53
CA VAL A 205 -6.69 15.04 9.65
C VAL A 205 -5.54 15.88 9.13
N VAL A 206 -4.42 15.83 9.84
CA VAL A 206 -3.12 16.26 9.34
C VAL A 206 -2.25 15.02 9.22
N THR A 207 -1.64 14.84 8.06
CA THR A 207 -0.79 13.68 7.80
C THR A 207 0.66 14.12 7.75
N VAL A 208 1.51 13.49 8.55
CA VAL A 208 2.96 13.57 8.42
C VAL A 208 3.44 12.31 7.72
N SER A 209 3.83 12.40 6.46
CA SER A 209 4.29 11.25 5.67
C SER A 209 5.81 11.17 5.66
N ALA A 210 6.35 9.96 5.73
CA ALA A 210 7.78 9.67 5.63
C ALA A 210 8.03 8.42 4.78
N LYS A 211 9.08 8.46 3.94
CA LYS A 211 9.51 7.30 3.14
C LYS A 211 10.66 6.56 3.81
N PRO A 212 10.74 5.23 3.67
CA PRO A 212 11.88 4.48 4.18
C PRO A 212 13.14 4.78 3.37
N ASN A 213 14.25 4.97 4.08
CA ASN A 213 15.57 5.21 3.51
C ASN A 213 16.47 4.00 3.71
N ASN A 214 16.67 3.21 2.65
CA ASN A 214 17.47 1.99 2.68
C ASN A 214 17.06 1.00 3.81
N THR A 215 15.79 1.05 4.23
CA THR A 215 15.21 0.19 5.27
C THR A 215 13.85 -0.34 4.83
N SER A 216 13.31 -1.32 5.55
CA SER A 216 11.95 -1.80 5.30
C SER A 216 10.88 -0.84 5.82
N LEU A 217 9.69 -0.89 5.23
CA LEU A 217 8.53 -0.12 5.69
C LEU A 217 8.15 -0.46 7.15
N GLY A 218 8.28 -1.73 7.54
CA GLY A 218 7.99 -2.18 8.91
C GLY A 218 8.95 -1.61 9.94
N THR A 219 10.26 -1.58 9.64
CA THR A 219 11.27 -0.99 10.53
C THR A 219 11.03 0.51 10.73
N LEU A 220 10.73 1.24 9.65
CA LEU A 220 10.38 2.65 9.73
C LEU A 220 9.12 2.85 10.59
N ALA A 221 8.08 2.04 10.37
CA ALA A 221 6.84 2.14 11.15
C ALA A 221 7.06 1.84 12.65
N GLU A 222 7.94 0.91 13.01
CA GLU A 222 8.31 0.64 14.40
C GLU A 222 8.99 1.84 15.06
N ASP A 223 9.93 2.49 14.37
CA ASP A 223 10.63 3.66 14.89
C ASP A 223 9.68 4.86 15.02
N ILE A 224 8.79 5.07 14.04
CA ILE A 224 7.73 6.08 14.11
C ILE A 224 6.81 5.81 15.31
N ASN A 225 6.40 4.55 15.52
CA ASN A 225 5.55 4.19 16.65
C ASN A 225 6.21 4.46 18.01
N LYS A 226 7.54 4.32 18.12
CA LYS A 226 8.27 4.70 19.34
C LYS A 226 8.20 6.21 19.58
N ILE A 227 8.47 7.02 18.54
CA ILE A 227 8.41 8.49 18.61
C ILE A 227 7.01 8.97 19.00
N VAL A 228 5.96 8.39 18.40
CA VAL A 228 4.57 8.75 18.70
C VAL A 228 4.24 8.43 20.16
N LYS A 229 4.74 7.31 20.71
CA LYS A 229 4.54 6.96 22.12
C LYS A 229 5.30 7.84 23.12
N GLU A 230 6.46 8.37 22.72
CA GLU A 230 7.27 9.27 23.55
C GLU A 230 6.80 10.72 23.52
N THR A 231 6.01 11.10 22.50
CA THR A 231 5.49 12.45 22.34
C THR A 231 4.31 12.68 23.29
N GLN A 232 4.26 13.83 23.96
CA GLN A 232 3.15 14.19 24.84
C GLN A 232 1.95 14.62 24.00
N ILE A 233 0.92 13.78 23.93
CA ILE A 233 -0.27 14.02 23.12
C ILE A 233 -1.42 14.49 24.05
N PRO A 234 -2.03 15.67 23.79
CA PRO A 234 -3.24 16.10 24.50
C PRO A 234 -4.39 15.11 24.33
N GLN A 235 -5.25 14.96 25.33
CA GLN A 235 -6.37 13.99 25.29
C GLN A 235 -7.37 14.23 24.14
N GLU A 236 -7.39 15.44 23.58
CA GLU A 236 -8.29 15.85 22.50
C GLU A 236 -7.76 15.49 21.10
N VAL A 237 -6.52 14.99 21.01
CA VAL A 237 -5.86 14.63 19.75
C VAL A 237 -5.66 13.12 19.67
N LEU A 238 -6.10 12.52 18.57
CA LEU A 238 -5.90 11.12 18.28
C LEU A 238 -4.80 10.98 17.22
N ILE A 239 -3.76 10.20 17.50
CA ILE A 239 -2.69 9.92 16.55
C ILE A 239 -2.72 8.45 16.16
N GLN A 240 -2.67 8.18 14.87
CA GLN A 240 -2.61 6.83 14.31
C GLN A 240 -1.49 6.72 13.29
N VAL A 241 -0.77 5.61 13.29
CA VAL A 241 0.20 5.30 12.24
C VAL A 241 -0.53 4.50 11.15
N GLY A 242 -0.60 5.09 9.96
CA GLY A 242 -1.32 4.61 8.79
C GLY A 242 -0.47 4.63 7.52
N GLY A 243 -1.12 4.87 6.39
CA GLY A 243 -0.50 4.83 5.06
C GLY A 243 -0.28 3.40 4.57
N ALA A 244 0.72 3.20 3.71
CA ALA A 244 0.96 1.87 3.12
C ALA A 244 1.38 0.81 4.15
N TYR A 245 1.88 1.21 5.32
CA TYR A 245 2.15 0.28 6.40
C TYR A 245 0.86 -0.37 6.92
N GLN A 246 -0.21 0.41 7.09
CA GLN A 246 -1.50 -0.13 7.51
C GLN A 246 -2.09 -1.05 6.43
N ASP A 247 -2.07 -0.62 5.17
CA ASP A 247 -2.55 -1.44 4.04
C ASP A 247 -1.76 -2.76 3.94
N GLN A 248 -0.45 -2.72 4.18
CA GLN A 248 0.42 -3.89 4.21
C GLN A 248 0.08 -4.84 5.37
N GLN A 249 -0.20 -4.31 6.56
CA GLN A 249 -0.59 -5.14 7.72
C GLN A 249 -1.97 -5.79 7.53
N GLU A 250 -2.93 -5.05 6.98
CA GLU A 250 -4.25 -5.60 6.62
C GLU A 250 -4.11 -6.70 5.57
N SER A 251 -3.34 -6.44 4.50
CA SER A 251 -3.06 -7.42 3.46
C SER A 251 -2.35 -8.67 3.97
N PHE A 252 -1.41 -8.53 4.92
CA PHE A 252 -0.75 -9.69 5.53
C PHE A 252 -1.67 -10.50 6.44
N MET A 253 -2.60 -9.85 7.15
CA MET A 253 -3.61 -10.54 7.93
C MET A 253 -4.55 -11.35 7.03
N ASP A 254 -4.99 -10.74 5.92
CA ASP A 254 -5.80 -11.41 4.91
C ASP A 254 -5.05 -12.57 4.25
N LEU A 255 -3.78 -12.38 3.89
CA LEU A 255 -2.93 -13.46 3.37
C LEU A 255 -2.70 -14.58 4.39
N GLY A 256 -2.56 -14.24 5.67
CA GLY A 256 -2.48 -15.22 6.75
C GLY A 256 -3.75 -16.07 6.86
N LEU A 257 -4.92 -15.42 6.77
CA LEU A 257 -6.21 -16.11 6.73
C LEU A 257 -6.34 -16.98 5.47
N LEU A 258 -5.94 -16.46 4.31
CA LEU A 258 -5.91 -17.21 3.05
C LEU A 258 -4.99 -18.42 3.11
N MET A 259 -3.80 -18.31 3.72
CA MET A 259 -2.91 -19.45 3.95
C MET A 259 -3.57 -20.50 4.83
N LEU A 260 -4.19 -20.09 5.95
CA LEU A 260 -4.88 -21.01 6.85
C LEU A 260 -6.04 -21.74 6.15
N MET A 261 -6.86 -20.99 5.41
CA MET A 261 -7.96 -21.55 4.61
C MET A 261 -7.44 -22.49 3.52
N SER A 262 -6.34 -22.13 2.84
CA SER A 262 -5.71 -22.98 1.82
C SER A 262 -5.18 -24.27 2.43
N LEU A 263 -4.51 -24.22 3.58
CA LEU A 263 -4.05 -25.40 4.30
C LEU A 263 -5.21 -26.31 4.72
N LEU A 264 -6.29 -25.74 5.25
CA LEU A 264 -7.48 -26.48 5.65
C LEU A 264 -8.15 -27.14 4.44
N LEU A 265 -8.34 -26.41 3.34
CA LEU A 265 -8.95 -26.94 2.12
C LEU A 265 -8.11 -28.05 1.52
N VAL A 266 -6.79 -27.84 1.42
CA VAL A 266 -5.85 -28.86 0.94
C VAL A 266 -5.86 -30.09 1.87
N PHE A 267 -5.95 -29.89 3.19
CA PHE A 267 -6.12 -30.98 4.16
C PHE A 267 -7.37 -31.81 3.85
N ILE A 268 -8.54 -31.16 3.69
CA ILE A 268 -9.82 -31.84 3.43
C ILE A 268 -9.78 -32.60 2.11
N VAL A 269 -9.29 -31.97 1.04
CA VAL A 269 -9.18 -32.61 -0.28
C VAL A 269 -8.28 -33.84 -0.20
N MET A 270 -7.13 -33.75 0.48
CA MET A 270 -6.26 -34.90 0.66
C MET A 270 -6.87 -35.97 1.57
N ALA A 271 -7.57 -35.58 2.64
CA ALA A 271 -8.24 -36.53 3.52
C ALA A 271 -9.32 -37.31 2.79
N SER A 272 -10.05 -36.64 1.89
CA SER A 272 -11.01 -37.30 0.99
C SER A 272 -10.31 -38.18 -0.05
N GLN A 273 -9.19 -37.74 -0.62
CA GLN A 273 -8.45 -38.48 -1.65
C GLN A 273 -7.84 -39.77 -1.10
N PHE A 274 -7.30 -39.75 0.12
CA PHE A 274 -6.64 -40.89 0.75
C PHE A 274 -7.55 -41.66 1.72
N GLU A 275 -8.81 -41.25 1.86
CA GLU A 275 -9.77 -41.78 2.86
C GLU A 275 -9.16 -41.89 4.28
N SER A 276 -8.26 -40.97 4.62
CA SER A 276 -7.42 -41.05 5.81
C SER A 276 -6.94 -39.68 6.26
N PHE A 277 -6.94 -39.45 7.58
CA PHE A 277 -6.42 -38.22 8.18
C PHE A 277 -4.91 -38.24 8.44
N THR A 278 -4.28 -39.42 8.45
CA THR A 278 -2.84 -39.55 8.72
C THR A 278 -1.99 -39.20 7.51
N MET A 279 -2.43 -39.58 6.30
CA MET A 279 -1.68 -39.32 5.06
C MET A 279 -1.56 -37.83 4.72
N PRO A 280 -2.66 -37.05 4.79
CA PRO A 280 -2.59 -35.60 4.64
C PRO A 280 -1.63 -34.97 5.67
N PHE A 281 -1.70 -35.39 6.93
CA PHE A 281 -0.86 -34.85 8.00
C PHE A 281 0.64 -35.07 7.72
N ILE A 282 1.02 -36.26 7.23
CA ILE A 282 2.41 -36.55 6.82
C ILE A 282 2.88 -35.59 5.72
N ILE A 283 2.02 -35.32 4.73
CA ILE A 283 2.35 -34.42 3.62
C ILE A 283 2.45 -32.97 4.11
N MET A 284 1.51 -32.52 4.95
CA MET A 284 1.53 -31.16 5.49
C MET A 284 2.73 -30.86 6.38
N PHE A 285 3.34 -31.89 6.97
CA PHE A 285 4.56 -31.72 7.75
C PHE A 285 5.75 -31.22 6.91
N SER A 286 5.73 -31.34 5.58
CA SER A 286 6.77 -30.78 4.72
C SER A 286 6.62 -29.27 4.45
N ILE A 287 5.44 -28.70 4.71
CA ILE A 287 5.13 -27.30 4.40
C ILE A 287 5.94 -26.30 5.23
N PRO A 288 6.10 -26.45 6.57
CA PRO A 288 6.95 -25.55 7.35
C PRO A 288 8.37 -25.42 6.80
N PHE A 289 8.92 -26.51 6.26
CA PHE A 289 10.25 -26.50 5.64
C PHE A 289 10.27 -25.73 4.32
N ALA A 290 9.18 -25.73 3.54
CA ALA A 290 9.08 -24.87 2.38
C ALA A 290 9.20 -23.38 2.74
N PHE A 291 8.54 -22.95 3.82
CA PHE A 291 8.65 -21.57 4.32
C PHE A 291 10.07 -21.23 4.80
N THR A 292 10.80 -22.17 5.39
CA THR A 292 12.22 -21.92 5.72
C THR A 292 13.07 -21.68 4.47
N GLY A 293 12.78 -22.37 3.36
CA GLY A 293 13.42 -22.11 2.07
C GLY A 293 13.09 -20.74 1.49
N VAL A 294 11.86 -20.27 1.67
CA VAL A 294 11.42 -18.92 1.28
C VAL A 294 12.24 -17.86 2.01
N ILE A 295 12.31 -17.94 3.34
CA ILE A 295 13.04 -16.97 4.18
C ILE A 295 14.52 -16.97 3.80
N PHE A 296 15.11 -18.15 3.62
CA PHE A 296 16.52 -18.29 3.26
C PHE A 296 16.83 -17.67 1.89
N ALA A 297 15.96 -17.87 0.90
CA ALA A 297 16.15 -17.29 -0.42
C ALA A 297 16.04 -15.76 -0.40
N LEU A 298 15.02 -15.21 0.27
CA LEU A 298 14.85 -13.76 0.43
C LEU A 298 16.07 -13.12 1.13
N LEU A 299 16.62 -13.79 2.14
CA LEU A 299 17.80 -13.32 2.87
C LEU A 299 19.04 -13.30 1.98
N ILE A 300 19.27 -14.34 1.18
CA ILE A 300 20.40 -14.39 0.22
C ILE A 300 20.27 -13.31 -0.86
N THR A 301 19.06 -13.07 -1.36
CA THR A 301 18.83 -12.07 -2.41
C THR A 301 18.69 -10.65 -1.87
N GLY A 302 18.67 -10.46 -0.55
CA GLY A 302 18.48 -9.14 0.07
C GLY A 302 17.11 -8.52 -0.20
N THR A 303 16.11 -9.32 -0.56
CA THR A 303 14.77 -8.84 -0.91
C THR A 303 13.87 -8.84 0.31
N THR A 304 13.09 -7.77 0.48
CA THR A 304 12.16 -7.65 1.61
C THR A 304 10.93 -8.53 1.40
N LEU A 305 10.31 -8.97 2.51
CA LEU A 305 9.03 -9.66 2.46
C LEU A 305 7.91 -8.68 2.07
N SER A 306 7.50 -8.71 0.80
CA SER A 306 6.38 -7.94 0.27
C SER A 306 5.08 -8.76 0.23
N ILE A 307 3.94 -8.10 0.00
CA ILE A 307 2.64 -8.75 -0.23
C ILE A 307 2.75 -9.77 -1.39
N VAL A 308 3.46 -9.40 -2.45
CA VAL A 308 3.65 -10.24 -3.64
C VAL A 308 4.56 -11.44 -3.34
N ALA A 309 5.60 -11.26 -2.51
CA ALA A 309 6.43 -12.37 -2.03
C ALA A 309 5.61 -13.37 -1.20
N ALA A 310 4.73 -12.88 -0.32
CA ALA A 310 3.84 -13.70 0.50
C ALA A 310 2.77 -14.43 -0.34
N LEU A 311 2.27 -13.83 -1.43
CA LEU A 311 1.43 -14.52 -2.40
C LEU A 311 2.16 -15.71 -3.04
N GLY A 312 3.45 -15.56 -3.35
CA GLY A 312 4.31 -16.68 -3.78
C GLY A 312 4.38 -17.80 -2.73
N ALA A 313 4.40 -17.46 -1.44
CA ALA A 313 4.37 -18.43 -0.35
C ALA A 313 3.03 -19.18 -0.25
N VAL A 314 1.90 -18.52 -0.54
CA VAL A 314 0.58 -19.18 -0.67
C VAL A 314 0.60 -20.19 -1.82
N LEU A 315 1.12 -19.80 -2.99
CA LEU A 315 1.20 -20.70 -4.16
C LEU A 315 2.07 -21.93 -3.88
N LEU A 316 3.16 -21.75 -3.13
CA LEU A 316 4.06 -22.82 -2.73
C LEU A 316 3.34 -23.95 -1.98
N ILE A 317 2.34 -23.65 -1.16
CA ILE A 317 1.57 -24.67 -0.42
C ILE A 317 1.06 -25.74 -1.39
N GLY A 318 0.40 -25.35 -2.48
CA GLY A 318 -0.15 -26.28 -3.45
C GLY A 318 0.92 -27.08 -4.20
N ILE A 319 2.01 -26.41 -4.61
CA ILE A 319 3.08 -27.03 -5.40
C ILE A 319 3.84 -28.07 -4.57
N VAL A 320 4.17 -27.73 -3.31
CA VAL A 320 4.88 -28.63 -2.39
C VAL A 320 4.02 -29.83 -2.02
N VAL A 321 2.74 -29.60 -1.76
CA VAL A 321 1.80 -30.67 -1.44
C VAL A 321 1.66 -31.66 -2.61
N LYS A 322 1.61 -31.18 -3.87
CA LYS A 322 1.56 -32.04 -5.05
C LYS A 322 2.71 -33.05 -5.09
N ASN A 323 3.94 -32.61 -4.79
CA ASN A 323 5.11 -33.49 -4.77
C ASN A 323 4.99 -34.56 -3.67
N GLY A 324 4.46 -34.20 -2.49
CA GLY A 324 4.18 -35.14 -1.41
C GLY A 324 3.07 -36.14 -1.75
N ILE A 325 1.98 -35.69 -2.37
CA ILE A 325 0.85 -36.54 -2.81
C ILE A 325 1.36 -37.68 -3.70
N VAL A 326 2.15 -37.37 -4.74
CA VAL A 326 2.62 -38.38 -5.72
C VAL A 326 3.49 -39.46 -5.06
N LEU A 327 4.30 -39.06 -4.06
CA LEU A 327 5.17 -40.00 -3.33
C LEU A 327 4.37 -40.90 -2.39
N VAL A 328 3.45 -40.33 -1.61
CA VAL A 328 2.60 -41.08 -0.67
C VAL A 328 1.63 -41.99 -1.39
N ASP A 329 0.99 -41.50 -2.45
CA ASP A 329 0.07 -42.28 -3.29
C ASP A 329 0.74 -43.53 -3.88
N TYR A 330 1.94 -43.38 -4.43
CA TYR A 330 2.66 -44.52 -4.96
C TYR A 330 3.15 -45.48 -3.88
N THR A 331 3.51 -44.95 -2.71
CA THR A 331 3.86 -45.79 -1.54
C THR A 331 2.67 -46.62 -1.09
N ASN A 332 1.46 -46.05 -1.09
CA ASN A 332 0.22 -46.77 -0.82
C ASN A 332 -0.05 -47.85 -1.87
N LEU A 333 0.06 -47.49 -3.15
CA LEU A 333 -0.12 -48.44 -4.25
C LEU A 333 0.83 -49.64 -4.13
N MET A 334 2.10 -49.42 -3.73
CA MET A 334 3.05 -50.51 -3.52
C MET A 334 2.71 -51.36 -2.29
N ARG A 335 2.16 -50.76 -1.24
CA ARG A 335 1.66 -51.48 -0.07
C ARG A 335 0.41 -52.31 -0.38
N ASP A 336 -0.50 -51.79 -1.18
CA ASP A 336 -1.70 -52.51 -1.64
C ASP A 336 -1.33 -53.72 -2.51
N ARG A 337 -0.22 -53.62 -3.24
CA ARG A 337 0.40 -54.74 -3.98
C ARG A 337 1.13 -55.75 -3.07
N GLY A 338 1.10 -55.56 -1.75
CA GLY A 338 1.59 -56.53 -0.75
C GLY A 338 3.05 -56.36 -0.33
N MET A 339 3.76 -55.33 -0.80
CA MET A 339 5.15 -55.05 -0.39
C MET A 339 5.26 -54.72 1.10
N ARG A 340 6.41 -55.02 1.69
CA ARG A 340 6.71 -54.62 3.08
C ARG A 340 6.90 -53.10 3.14
N LEU A 341 6.60 -52.49 4.29
CA LEU A 341 6.62 -51.03 4.47
C LEU A 341 7.91 -50.36 3.97
N TYR A 342 9.07 -50.83 4.43
CA TYR A 342 10.37 -50.25 4.05
C TYR A 342 10.71 -50.49 2.58
N GLU A 343 10.35 -51.65 2.04
CA GLU A 343 10.56 -52.00 0.63
C GLU A 343 9.68 -51.12 -0.28
N ALA A 344 8.41 -50.91 0.10
CA ALA A 344 7.49 -50.02 -0.58
C ALA A 344 8.01 -48.57 -0.60
N ILE A 345 8.54 -48.08 0.53
CA ILE A 345 9.13 -46.74 0.62
C ILE A 345 10.37 -46.62 -0.28
N GLU A 346 11.27 -47.60 -0.28
CA GLU A 346 12.48 -47.58 -1.09
C GLU A 346 12.18 -47.59 -2.60
N VAL A 347 11.31 -48.50 -3.04
CA VAL A 347 10.87 -48.59 -4.43
C VAL A 347 10.16 -47.31 -4.86
N SER A 348 9.33 -46.76 -3.98
CA SER A 348 8.59 -45.53 -4.26
C SER A 348 9.50 -44.32 -4.36
N GLY A 349 10.46 -44.16 -3.45
CA GLY A 349 11.46 -43.11 -3.50
C GLY A 349 12.28 -43.17 -4.80
N LYS A 350 12.77 -44.35 -5.19
CA LYS A 350 13.53 -44.54 -6.44
C LYS A 350 12.70 -44.22 -7.69
N SER A 351 11.46 -44.70 -7.75
CA SER A 351 10.60 -44.50 -8.92
C SER A 351 10.08 -43.06 -9.04
N ARG A 352 9.89 -42.35 -7.93
CA ARG A 352 9.29 -41.00 -7.92
C ARG A 352 10.31 -39.87 -7.88
N LEU A 353 11.57 -40.15 -7.54
CA LEU A 353 12.65 -39.14 -7.57
C LEU A 353 12.74 -38.40 -8.90
N ARG A 354 12.78 -39.12 -10.04
CA ARG A 354 12.90 -38.48 -11.37
C ARG A 354 11.67 -37.62 -11.71
N PRO A 355 10.42 -38.11 -11.59
CA PRO A 355 9.24 -37.27 -11.82
C PRO A 355 9.14 -36.05 -10.91
N VAL A 356 9.43 -36.18 -9.61
CA VAL A 356 9.34 -35.07 -8.65
C VAL A 356 10.40 -34.00 -8.93
N LEU A 357 11.63 -34.42 -9.28
CA LEU A 357 12.66 -33.47 -9.70
C LEU A 357 12.30 -32.78 -11.02
N MET A 358 11.70 -33.50 -11.98
CA MET A 358 11.26 -32.91 -13.24
C MET A 358 10.20 -31.83 -13.03
N THR A 359 9.21 -32.05 -12.15
CA THR A 359 8.19 -31.03 -11.85
C THR A 359 8.79 -29.84 -11.13
N ALA A 360 9.62 -30.07 -10.11
CA ALA A 360 10.31 -29.00 -9.39
C ALA A 360 11.19 -28.15 -10.32
N MET A 361 12.02 -28.79 -11.15
CA MET A 361 12.90 -28.10 -12.10
C MET A 361 12.12 -27.32 -13.15
N THR A 362 11.01 -27.85 -13.66
CA THR A 362 10.14 -27.12 -14.61
C THR A 362 9.62 -25.82 -13.98
N THR A 363 9.14 -25.86 -12.74
CA THR A 363 8.65 -24.65 -12.06
C THR A 363 9.78 -23.70 -11.70
N ILE A 364 10.93 -24.21 -11.23
CA ILE A 364 12.11 -23.38 -10.92
C ILE A 364 12.59 -22.65 -12.18
N LEU A 365 12.77 -23.38 -13.29
CA LEU A 365 13.21 -22.79 -14.55
C LEU A 365 12.15 -21.88 -15.17
N GLY A 366 10.85 -22.16 -14.97
CA GLY A 366 9.76 -21.30 -15.41
C GLY A 366 9.67 -19.99 -14.62
N MET A 367 10.02 -20.00 -13.33
CA MET A 367 10.04 -18.81 -12.47
C MET A 367 11.38 -18.06 -12.53
N LEU A 368 12.44 -18.68 -13.08
CA LEU A 368 13.78 -18.08 -13.14
C LEU A 368 13.81 -16.75 -13.91
N PRO A 369 13.16 -16.59 -15.09
CA PRO A 369 13.09 -15.31 -15.77
C PRO A 369 12.37 -14.24 -14.94
N LEU A 370 11.35 -14.63 -14.17
CA LEU A 370 10.61 -13.71 -13.31
C LEU A 370 11.48 -13.23 -12.14
N ALA A 371 12.24 -14.13 -11.53
CA ALA A 371 13.14 -13.82 -10.42
C ALA A 371 14.32 -12.94 -10.85
N LEU A 372 14.89 -13.18 -12.05
CA LEU A 372 16.04 -12.45 -12.58
C LEU A 372 15.68 -11.25 -13.47
N SER A 373 14.38 -10.99 -13.69
CA SER A 373 13.96 -9.88 -14.54
C SER A 373 14.48 -8.55 -13.98
N THR A 374 15.11 -7.76 -14.84
CA THR A 374 15.58 -6.39 -14.55
C THR A 374 14.78 -5.32 -15.30
N GLY A 375 13.73 -5.72 -16.04
CA GLY A 375 12.90 -4.79 -16.80
C GLY A 375 11.92 -3.99 -15.93
N ASP A 376 11.19 -3.08 -16.56
CA ASP A 376 10.15 -2.30 -15.90
C ASP A 376 9.12 -3.20 -15.20
N GLY A 377 8.78 -2.86 -13.94
CA GLY A 377 7.84 -3.62 -13.13
C GLY A 377 8.40 -4.92 -12.52
N SER A 378 9.67 -5.25 -12.77
CA SER A 378 10.35 -6.38 -12.13
C SER A 378 10.37 -6.29 -10.60
N GLU A 379 10.46 -5.08 -10.04
CA GLU A 379 10.44 -4.83 -8.60
C GLU A 379 9.18 -5.39 -7.91
N ILE A 380 8.05 -5.45 -8.62
CA ILE A 380 6.78 -5.97 -8.11
C ILE A 380 6.78 -7.50 -8.13
N TRP A 381 7.26 -8.11 -9.22
CA TRP A 381 7.08 -9.55 -9.47
C TRP A 381 8.28 -10.43 -9.13
N SER A 382 9.50 -9.89 -9.16
CA SER A 382 10.73 -10.63 -8.83
C SER A 382 10.68 -11.27 -7.44
N PRO A 383 10.19 -10.59 -6.37
CA PRO A 383 10.08 -11.20 -5.04
C PRO A 383 9.23 -12.49 -5.03
N MET A 384 8.17 -12.57 -5.83
CA MET A 384 7.34 -13.77 -5.95
C MET A 384 8.09 -14.92 -6.63
N GLY A 385 8.87 -14.63 -7.68
CA GLY A 385 9.70 -15.64 -8.33
C GLY A 385 10.76 -16.21 -7.37
N ILE A 386 11.42 -15.34 -6.62
CA ILE A 386 12.45 -15.71 -5.63
C ILE A 386 11.85 -16.57 -4.52
N THR A 387 10.69 -16.20 -3.96
CA THR A 387 10.05 -17.01 -2.92
C THR A 387 9.70 -18.40 -3.42
N VAL A 388 9.10 -18.52 -4.61
CA VAL A 388 8.74 -19.82 -5.19
C VAL A 388 9.96 -20.68 -5.47
N ILE A 389 11.04 -20.13 -6.05
CA ILE A 389 12.26 -20.89 -6.33
C ILE A 389 12.91 -21.36 -5.03
N GLY A 390 13.09 -20.46 -4.06
CA GLY A 390 13.70 -20.78 -2.76
C GLY A 390 12.93 -21.85 -2.00
N GLY A 391 11.62 -21.67 -1.91
CA GLY A 391 10.73 -22.64 -1.28
C GLY A 391 10.76 -23.99 -1.99
N LEU A 392 10.77 -24.05 -3.32
CA LEU A 392 10.81 -25.32 -4.06
C LEU A 392 12.14 -26.06 -3.96
N VAL A 393 13.26 -25.36 -4.06
CA VAL A 393 14.59 -25.99 -3.95
C VAL A 393 14.73 -26.67 -2.60
N PHE A 394 14.40 -25.95 -1.53
CA PHE A 394 14.53 -26.48 -0.18
C PHE A 394 13.46 -27.54 0.11
N SER A 395 12.18 -27.28 -0.21
CA SER A 395 11.09 -28.23 0.04
C SER A 395 11.22 -29.51 -0.76
N THR A 396 11.76 -29.50 -1.97
CA THR A 396 11.89 -30.73 -2.79
C THR A 396 12.91 -31.69 -2.16
N ILE A 397 14.05 -31.15 -1.72
CA ILE A 397 15.08 -31.94 -1.01
C ILE A 397 14.50 -32.48 0.30
N VAL A 398 13.87 -31.61 1.08
CA VAL A 398 13.34 -31.97 2.39
C VAL A 398 12.16 -32.93 2.30
N THR A 399 11.23 -32.74 1.36
CA THR A 399 10.06 -33.60 1.16
C THR A 399 10.48 -35.02 0.77
N MET A 400 11.49 -35.18 -0.09
CA MET A 400 11.99 -36.51 -0.48
C MET A 400 12.65 -37.30 0.65
N ILE A 401 13.01 -36.63 1.76
CA ILE A 401 13.60 -37.29 2.94
C ILE A 401 12.54 -37.42 4.04
N ILE A 402 11.89 -36.31 4.41
CA ILE A 402 10.98 -36.23 5.55
C ILE A 402 9.70 -37.03 5.30
N VAL A 403 9.11 -36.95 4.11
CA VAL A 403 7.83 -37.65 3.85
C VAL A 403 7.98 -39.17 3.96
N PRO A 404 9.00 -39.82 3.35
CA PRO A 404 9.28 -41.24 3.57
C PRO A 404 9.52 -41.63 5.03
N VAL A 405 10.27 -40.81 5.78
CA VAL A 405 10.59 -41.09 7.19
C VAL A 405 9.33 -40.99 8.05
N MET A 406 8.56 -39.90 7.89
CA MET A 406 7.30 -39.69 8.60
C MET A 406 6.27 -40.76 8.24
N TYR A 407 6.22 -41.18 6.97
CA TYR A 407 5.40 -42.29 6.54
C TYR A 407 5.81 -43.60 7.23
N GLY A 408 7.10 -43.92 7.28
CA GLY A 408 7.59 -45.13 7.96
C GLY A 408 7.30 -45.15 9.46
N VAL A 409 7.31 -43.99 10.12
CA VAL A 409 7.02 -43.85 11.56
C VAL A 409 5.52 -43.94 11.85
N LEU A 410 4.70 -43.20 11.10
CA LEU A 410 3.28 -43.03 11.37
C LEU A 410 2.43 -44.13 10.74
N ALA A 411 2.82 -44.64 9.58
CA ALA A 411 2.15 -45.76 8.93
C ALA A 411 2.59 -47.10 9.54
N ARG A 412 2.48 -47.25 10.87
CA ARG A 412 2.75 -48.51 11.59
C ARG A 412 1.95 -49.67 10.98
N SER A 413 2.57 -50.86 11.04
CA SER A 413 2.24 -52.17 10.46
C SER A 413 0.83 -52.78 10.74
N GLY A 414 -0.20 -51.97 11.00
CA GLY A 414 -1.50 -52.42 11.51
C GLY A 414 -2.53 -52.89 10.46
N GLU A 415 -2.36 -52.59 9.17
CA GLU A 415 -3.32 -53.04 8.14
C GLU A 415 -3.16 -54.52 7.78
N ARG A 416 -1.92 -55.04 7.81
CA ARG A 416 -1.68 -56.48 7.67
C ARG A 416 -2.24 -57.28 8.85
N ASP A 417 -2.27 -56.71 10.05
CA ASP A 417 -2.86 -57.36 11.23
C ASP A 417 -4.39 -57.40 11.18
N LYS A 418 -5.07 -56.41 10.57
CA LYS A 418 -6.53 -56.47 10.38
C LYS A 418 -6.92 -57.53 9.36
N VAL A 419 -6.22 -57.61 8.22
CA VAL A 419 -6.49 -58.64 7.20
C VAL A 419 -6.11 -60.04 7.68
N MET A 420 -4.98 -60.22 8.39
CA MET A 420 -4.64 -61.51 9.01
C MET A 420 -5.58 -61.90 10.16
N LYS A 421 -6.03 -60.94 11.00
CA LYS A 421 -7.03 -61.23 12.04
C LYS A 421 -8.40 -61.57 11.47
N LEU A 422 -8.82 -60.96 10.37
CA LEU A 422 -10.04 -61.32 9.62
C LEU A 422 -9.90 -62.72 9.01
N ARG A 423 -8.77 -63.05 8.36
CA ARG A 423 -8.53 -64.39 7.79
C ARG A 423 -8.49 -65.48 8.87
N LYS A 424 -7.92 -65.20 10.04
CA LYS A 424 -7.96 -66.11 11.21
C LYS A 424 -9.36 -66.25 11.82
N LYS A 425 -10.23 -65.23 11.73
CA LYS A 425 -11.62 -65.31 12.19
C LYS A 425 -12.50 -66.19 11.29
N PHE A 426 -12.23 -66.21 9.99
CA PHE A 426 -12.98 -67.05 9.03
C PHE A 426 -12.41 -68.48 8.89
N GLN A 427 -11.23 -68.79 9.42
CA GLN A 427 -10.67 -70.15 9.46
C GLN A 427 -11.16 -71.01 10.65
N ASN A 428 -11.90 -70.42 11.59
CA ASN A 428 -12.44 -71.12 12.77
C ASN A 428 -13.96 -71.38 12.67
N ILE A 429 -14.50 -71.42 11.45
CA ILE A 429 -15.88 -71.81 11.18
C ILE A 429 -15.81 -73.02 10.24
N ASP A 430 -15.51 -74.18 10.82
CA ASP A 430 -15.78 -75.51 10.27
C ASP A 430 -16.32 -76.38 11.40
#